data_AF-A0A258T4K9-F1
#
_entry.id   AF-A0A258T4K9-F1
#
_cell.length_a   1.000
_cell.length_b   1.000
_cell.length_c   1.000
_cell.angle_alpha   90.00
_cell.angle_beta   90.00
_cell.angle_gamma   90.00
#
_symmetry.space_group_name_H-M   'P 1'
#
loop_
_entity.id
_entity.type
_entity.pdbx_description
1 polymer ?
#
loop_
_entity_poly.entity_id
_entity_poly.type
_entity_poly.pdbx_seq_one_letter_code
_entity_poly.pdbx_strand_id
1 'polypeptide(L)'
;MTAECTPETLDAALRGRIDIDPERVEQGLVRLVLMLVETVRQVVERQAIRRVEGGTLSEEEIERLGLALLRLEQKMEELRRHFGLEEGDISLKLNIPLDGL
;
A
#
# COMPACT_ATOMS: atom_id res chain seq x y z
N MET A 1 14.66 -25.43 -39.34
CA MET A 1 13.39 -25.39 -38.60
C MET A 1 13.49 -24.25 -37.58
N THR A 2 13.43 -23.03 -38.10
CA THR A 2 13.48 -21.79 -37.30
C THR A 2 12.04 -21.42 -36.97
N ALA A 3 11.66 -21.52 -35.70
CA ALA A 3 10.37 -21.02 -35.25
C ALA A 3 10.43 -19.48 -35.27
N GLU A 4 9.83 -18.87 -36.30
CA GLU A 4 9.52 -17.45 -36.27
C GLU A 4 8.53 -17.21 -35.12
N CYS A 5 9.03 -16.61 -34.04
CA CYS A 5 8.20 -16.12 -32.95
C CYS A 5 7.54 -14.83 -33.44
N THR A 6 6.37 -14.95 -34.05
CA THR A 6 5.56 -13.80 -34.47
C THR A 6 5.11 -13.00 -33.24
N PRO A 7 5.17 -11.65 -33.26
CA PRO A 7 4.84 -10.80 -32.12
C PRO A 7 3.39 -10.97 -31.61
N GLU A 8 2.48 -11.48 -32.44
CA GLU A 8 1.09 -11.76 -32.08
C GLU A 8 0.93 -12.87 -31.03
N THR A 9 1.86 -13.83 -30.95
CA THR A 9 1.75 -14.93 -29.97
C THR A 9 2.21 -14.50 -28.56
N LEU A 10 3.15 -13.57 -28.47
CA LEU A 10 3.56 -12.97 -27.20
C LEU A 10 2.42 -12.14 -26.60
N ASP A 11 1.75 -11.34 -27.43
CA ASP A 11 0.66 -10.47 -27.01
C ASP A 11 -0.58 -11.27 -26.60
N ALA A 12 -0.89 -12.37 -27.31
CA ALA A 12 -1.95 -13.31 -26.93
C ALA A 12 -1.63 -14.08 -25.63
N ALA A 13 -0.37 -14.48 -25.44
CA ALA A 13 0.06 -15.17 -24.22
C ALA A 13 0.06 -14.24 -22.99
N LEU A 14 0.35 -12.95 -23.17
CA LEU A 14 0.28 -11.94 -22.11
C LEU A 14 -1.17 -11.56 -21.78
N ARG A 15 -2.02 -11.33 -22.80
CA ARG A 15 -3.47 -11.05 -22.60
C ARG A 15 -4.20 -12.23 -21.97
N GLY A 16 -3.83 -13.46 -22.29
CA GLY A 16 -4.39 -14.67 -21.65
C GLY A 16 -3.93 -14.89 -20.21
N ARG A 17 -2.85 -14.22 -19.76
CA ARG A 17 -2.30 -14.35 -18.40
C ARG A 17 -2.69 -13.22 -17.47
N ILE A 18 -3.04 -12.04 -18.00
CA ILE A 18 -3.47 -10.90 -17.19
C ILE A 18 -4.67 -10.25 -17.90
N ASP A 19 -5.86 -10.68 -17.51
CA ASP A 19 -7.11 -9.99 -17.85
C ASP A 19 -7.22 -8.75 -16.95
N ILE A 20 -6.77 -7.61 -17.48
CA ILE A 20 -6.70 -6.33 -16.76
C ILE A 20 -8.01 -5.60 -16.98
N ASP A 21 -8.99 -5.92 -16.15
CA ASP A 21 -10.18 -5.10 -16.00
C ASP A 21 -9.78 -3.75 -15.34
N PRO A 22 -9.98 -2.61 -16.03
CA PRO A 22 -9.51 -1.30 -15.58
C PRO A 22 -10.14 -0.88 -14.24
N GLU A 23 -11.41 -1.23 -13.98
CA GLU A 23 -12.06 -0.92 -12.72
C GLU A 23 -11.46 -1.74 -11.57
N ARG A 24 -11.11 -3.00 -11.83
CA ARG A 24 -10.46 -3.88 -10.84
C ARG A 24 -9.03 -3.47 -10.52
N VAL A 25 -8.30 -2.94 -11.50
CA VAL A 25 -6.96 -2.39 -11.28
C VAL A 25 -7.00 -1.12 -10.46
N GLU A 26 -7.92 -0.20 -10.73
CA GLU A 26 -8.07 1.02 -9.96
C GLU A 26 -8.27 0.70 -8.47
N GLN A 27 -9.21 -0.21 -8.15
CA GLN A 27 -9.45 -0.64 -6.78
C GLN A 27 -8.24 -1.35 -6.15
N GLY A 28 -7.54 -2.19 -6.91
CA GLY A 28 -6.33 -2.89 -6.45
C GLY A 28 -5.18 -1.93 -6.13
N LEU A 29 -4.98 -0.90 -6.95
CA LEU A 29 -3.95 0.12 -6.75
C LEU A 29 -4.26 1.00 -5.54
N VAL A 30 -5.51 1.44 -5.38
CA VAL A 30 -5.92 2.21 -4.19
C VAL A 30 -5.66 1.41 -2.93
N ARG A 31 -6.06 0.13 -2.91
CA ARG A 31 -5.82 -0.77 -1.77
C ARG A 31 -4.33 -0.90 -1.47
N LEU A 32 -3.48 -1.09 -2.49
CA LEU A 32 -2.03 -1.19 -2.34
C LEU A 32 -1.42 0.10 -1.77
N VAL A 33 -1.84 1.26 -2.26
CA VAL A 33 -1.34 2.56 -1.78
C VAL A 33 -1.76 2.80 -0.33
N LEU A 34 -3.03 2.57 0.01
CA LEU A 34 -3.51 2.72 1.39
C LEU A 34 -2.77 1.77 2.34
N MET A 35 -2.52 0.55 1.89
CA MET A 35 -1.75 -0.45 2.62
C MET A 35 -0.29 -0.04 2.85
N LEU A 36 0.36 0.54 1.83
CA LEU A 36 1.72 1.08 1.96
C LEU A 36 1.75 2.25 2.94
N VAL A 37 0.80 3.18 2.83
CA VAL A 37 0.70 4.33 3.73
C VAL A 37 0.47 3.89 5.17
N GLU A 38 -0.40 2.91 5.40
CA GLU A 38 -0.65 2.32 6.71
C GLU A 38 0.61 1.68 7.31
N THR A 39 1.38 0.98 6.48
CA THR A 39 2.67 0.41 6.92
C THR A 39 3.65 1.49 7.35
N VAL A 40 3.78 2.55 6.55
CA VAL A 40 4.65 3.68 6.89
C VAL A 40 4.17 4.36 8.17
N ARG A 41 2.85 4.54 8.35
CA ARG A 41 2.24 5.09 9.57
C ARG A 41 2.66 4.29 10.79
N GLN A 42 2.52 2.96 10.75
CA GLN A 42 2.91 2.07 11.86
C GLN A 42 4.40 2.16 12.19
N VAL A 43 5.26 2.23 11.16
CA VAL A 43 6.71 2.39 11.36
C VAL A 43 7.01 3.73 12.02
N VAL A 44 6.42 4.82 11.52
CA VAL A 44 6.62 6.18 12.06
C VAL A 44 6.14 6.23 13.51
N GLU A 45 4.97 5.69 13.82
CA GLU A 45 4.41 5.62 15.17
C GLU A 45 5.35 4.87 16.12
N ARG A 46 5.86 3.71 15.69
CA ARG A 46 6.82 2.94 16.49
C ARG A 46 8.12 3.69 16.74
N GLN A 47 8.64 4.42 15.75
CA GLN A 47 9.83 5.26 15.94
C GLN A 47 9.54 6.49 16.81
N ALA A 48 8.35 7.07 16.70
CA ALA A 48 7.90 8.18 17.53
C ALA A 48 7.96 7.80 19.01
N ILE A 49 7.37 6.66 19.37
CA ILE A 49 7.38 6.13 20.74
C ILE A 49 8.81 5.99 21.25
N ARG A 50 9.69 5.34 20.47
CA ARG A 50 11.10 5.18 20.85
C ARG A 50 11.82 6.52 21.07
N ARG A 51 11.52 7.53 20.25
CA ARG A 51 12.15 8.84 20.34
C ARG A 51 11.64 9.66 21.52
N VAL A 52 10.35 9.52 21.85
CA VAL A 52 9.72 10.11 23.04
C VAL A 52 10.33 9.50 24.30
N GLU A 53 10.37 8.16 24.39
CA GLU A 53 10.99 7.44 25.51
C GLU A 53 12.48 7.76 25.66
N GLY A 54 13.18 7.96 24.56
CA GLY A 54 14.59 8.37 24.53
C GLY A 54 14.83 9.85 24.79
N GLY A 55 13.79 10.69 24.95
CA GLY A 55 13.92 12.14 25.15
C GLY A 55 14.55 12.88 23.96
N THR A 56 14.47 12.31 22.76
CA THR A 56 15.09 12.86 21.53
C THR A 56 14.15 13.77 20.73
N LEU A 57 12.94 14.02 21.23
CA LEU A 57 11.97 14.95 20.68
C LEU A 57 11.57 15.94 21.78
N SER A 58 11.48 17.22 21.41
CA SER A 58 10.87 18.27 22.23
C SER A 58 9.36 18.09 22.35
N GLU A 59 8.74 18.71 23.36
CA GLU A 59 7.28 18.66 23.54
C GLU A 59 6.53 19.17 22.31
N GLU A 60 7.02 20.26 21.70
CA GLU A 60 6.41 20.81 20.48
C GLU A 60 6.54 19.87 19.29
N GLU A 61 7.64 19.11 19.18
CA GLU A 61 7.81 18.09 18.15
C GLU A 61 6.86 16.91 18.35
N ILE A 62 6.65 16.49 19.60
CA ILE A 62 5.71 15.42 19.95
C ILE A 62 4.29 15.83 19.57
N GLU A 63 3.87 17.04 19.92
CA GLU A 63 2.53 17.55 19.58
C GLU A 63 2.33 17.65 18.06
N ARG A 64 3.30 18.23 17.33
CA ARG A 64 3.23 18.31 15.87
C ARG A 64 3.14 16.94 15.21
N LEU A 65 3.88 15.96 15.72
CA LEU A 65 3.86 14.59 15.22
C LEU A 65 2.52 13.90 15.48
N GLY A 66 1.98 14.04 16.70
CA GLY A 66 0.66 13.52 17.04
C GLY A 66 -0.44 14.11 16.16
N LEU A 67 -0.40 15.43 15.93
CA LEU A 67 -1.35 16.11 15.05
C LEU A 67 -1.23 15.66 13.58
N ALA A 68 -0.01 15.41 13.10
CA ALA A 68 0.21 14.87 11.76
C ALA A 68 -0.38 13.46 11.61
N LEU A 69 -0.17 12.58 12.59
CA LEU A 69 -0.73 11.22 12.59
C LEU A 69 -2.26 11.24 12.66
N LEU A 70 -2.86 12.11 13.48
CA LEU A 70 -4.32 12.27 13.54
C LEU A 70 -4.91 12.70 12.20
N ARG A 71 -4.28 13.68 11.54
CA ARG A 71 -4.72 14.16 10.22
C ARG A 71 -4.59 13.09 9.14
N LEU A 72 -3.52 12.29 9.21
CA LEU A 72 -3.32 11.16 8.32
C LEU A 72 -4.46 10.14 8.48
N GLU A 73 -4.81 9.77 9.72
CA GLU A 73 -5.90 8.84 10.00
C GLU A 73 -7.24 9.32 9.43
N GLN A 74 -7.57 10.60 9.65
CA GLN A 74 -8.80 11.21 9.10
C GLN A 74 -8.84 11.14 7.56
N LYS A 75 -7.70 11.39 6.90
CA LYS A 75 -7.60 11.31 5.44
C LYS A 75 -7.67 9.88 4.92
N MET A 76 -7.09 8.94 5.65
CA MET A 76 -7.22 7.51 5.37
C MET A 76 -8.67 7.06 5.46
N GLU A 77 -9.41 7.48 6.48
CA GLU A 77 -10.85 7.19 6.64
C GLU A 77 -11.71 7.81 5.52
N GLU A 78 -11.39 9.03 5.09
CA GLU A 78 -12.04 9.68 3.95
C GLU A 78 -11.83 8.88 2.65
N LEU A 79 -10.59 8.47 2.36
CA LEU A 79 -10.24 7.69 1.17
C LEU A 79 -10.88 6.29 1.22
N ARG A 80 -10.83 5.62 2.37
CA ARG A 80 -11.49 4.33 2.58
C ARG A 80 -12.97 4.39 2.21
N ARG A 81 -13.70 5.38 2.74
CA ARG A 81 -15.12 5.59 2.44
C ARG A 81 -15.36 5.91 0.96
N HIS A 82 -14.50 6.74 0.36
CA HIS A 82 -14.63 7.12 -1.04
C HIS A 82 -14.52 5.92 -1.99
N PHE A 83 -13.63 4.97 -1.69
CA PHE A 83 -13.40 3.77 -2.50
C PHE A 83 -14.14 2.52 -2.01
N GLY A 84 -15.00 2.65 -0.98
CA GLY A 84 -15.79 1.53 -0.44
C GLY A 84 -14.95 0.44 0.24
N LEU A 85 -13.81 0.81 0.83
CA LEU A 85 -12.89 -0.11 1.50
C LEU A 85 -13.15 -0.16 3.01
N GLU A 86 -13.09 -1.35 3.59
CA GLU A 86 -13.22 -1.53 5.03
C GLU A 86 -11.86 -1.39 5.74
N GLU A 87 -11.87 -1.23 7.05
CA GLU A 87 -10.63 -1.09 7.85
C GLU A 87 -9.75 -2.35 7.78
N GLY A 88 -10.38 -3.53 7.68
CA GLY A 88 -9.69 -4.82 7.55
C GLY A 88 -9.02 -5.06 6.18
N ASP A 89 -9.36 -4.26 5.17
CA ASP A 89 -8.90 -4.44 3.79
C ASP A 89 -7.45 -4.01 3.53
N ILE A 90 -6.87 -3.27 4.49
CA ILE A 90 -5.60 -2.53 4.35
C ILE A 90 -4.47 -3.24 5.13
N SER A 91 -4.78 -4.33 5.84
CA SER A 91 -3.80 -5.09 6.62
C SER A 91 -2.93 -5.97 5.71
N LEU A 92 -1.62 -5.75 5.74
CA LEU A 92 -0.62 -6.64 5.10
C LEU A 92 -0.54 -7.96 5.86
N LYS A 93 -1.31 -8.97 5.42
CA LYS A 93 -0.84 -10.35 5.50
C LYS A 93 0.00 -10.60 4.25
N LEU A 94 1.29 -10.29 4.36
CA LEU A 94 2.30 -10.64 3.35
C LEU A 94 2.40 -12.18 3.23
N ASN A 95 1.45 -12.80 2.55
CA ASN A 95 1.67 -14.10 1.91
C ASN A 95 2.16 -13.81 0.49
N ILE A 96 3.40 -13.36 0.40
CA ILE A 96 4.12 -13.39 -0.87
C ILE A 96 4.73 -14.80 -0.93
N PRO A 97 4.27 -15.69 -1.82
CA PRO A 97 5.02 -16.90 -2.13
C PRO A 97 6.31 -16.45 -2.80
N LEU A 98 7.40 -16.40 -2.02
CA LEU A 98 8.76 -16.18 -2.52
C LEU A 98 9.33 -17.48 -3.12
N ASP A 99 8.51 -18.27 -3.80
CA ASP A 99 8.94 -19.48 -4.49
C ASP A 99 9.31 -19.11 -5.93
N GLY A 100 10.43 -18.39 -6.11
CA GLY A 100 10.89 -18.03 -7.44
C GLY A 100 12.02 -16.99 -7.57
N LEU A 101 12.72 -16.65 -6.49
CA LEU A 101 13.99 -15.89 -6.56
C LEU A 101 15.17 -16.80 -6.22
#